data_AF-A0A6N9P0U7-F1
#
_entry.id   AF-A0A6N9P0U7-F1
#
_cell.length_a   1.000
_cell.length_b   1.000
_cell.length_c   1.000
_cell.angle_alpha   90.00
_cell.angle_beta   90.00
_cell.angle_gamma   90.00
#
_symmetry.space_group_name_H-M   'P 1'
#
loop_
_entity.id
_entity.type
_entity.pdbx_description
1 polymer ?
#
loop_
_entity_poly.entity_id
_entity_poly.type
_entity_poly.pdbx_seq_one_letter_code
_entity_poly.pdbx_strand_id
1 'polypeptide(L)'
;MLTCCVKFCGGCNPRYDRGEAYKRIREALEGEASISLPEEGAEYDVLLILRGCTGCPYLYEEEVRAKHRIPVHSREEAGAFPAQLRKLMAEQQDS
;
A
#
# COMPACT_ATOMS: atom_id res chain seq x y z
N MET A 1 -8.24 -13.39 4.84
CA MET A 1 -7.19 -12.84 3.95
C MET A 1 -7.41 -11.33 3.92
N LEU A 2 -6.38 -10.52 4.21
CA LEU A 2 -6.55 -9.06 4.20
C LEU A 2 -6.80 -8.55 2.79
N THR A 3 -7.73 -7.59 2.64
CA THR A 3 -7.93 -6.87 1.39
C THR A 3 -7.09 -5.60 1.40
N CYS A 4 -6.19 -5.50 0.43
CA CYS A 4 -5.29 -4.37 0.27
C CYS A 4 -5.59 -3.67 -1.06
N CYS A 5 -5.56 -2.35 -1.05
CA CYS A 5 -5.66 -1.51 -2.23
C CYS A 5 -4.32 -0.83 -2.48
N VAL A 6 -3.90 -0.70 -3.74
CA VAL A 6 -2.72 0.08 -4.13
C VAL A 6 -3.09 1.30 -4.96
N LYS A 7 -2.57 2.47 -4.58
CA LYS A 7 -2.57 3.70 -5.39
C LYS A 7 -1.13 4.15 -5.62
N PHE A 8 -0.84 4.61 -6.82
CA PHE A 8 0.46 5.14 -7.21
C PHE A 8 0.42 6.67 -7.26
N CYS A 9 1.40 7.34 -6.68
CA CYS A 9 1.51 8.80 -6.70
C CYS A 9 2.95 9.29 -6.88
N GLY A 10 3.11 10.57 -7.21
CA GLY A 10 4.40 11.23 -7.38
C GLY A 10 5.11 10.84 -8.67
N GLY A 11 4.36 10.69 -9.77
CA GLY A 11 4.86 10.29 -11.09
C GLY A 11 5.92 11.23 -11.68
N CYS A 12 5.89 12.50 -11.29
CA CYS A 12 6.66 13.57 -11.92
C CYS A 12 8.17 13.50 -11.67
N ASN A 13 8.61 12.92 -10.54
CA ASN A 13 10.04 12.75 -10.22
C ASN A 13 10.25 11.55 -9.25
N PRO A 14 10.20 10.30 -9.76
CA PRO A 14 10.26 9.12 -8.90
C PRO A 14 11.69 8.87 -8.38
N ARG A 15 11.86 8.84 -7.06
CA ARG A 15 13.13 8.47 -6.40
C ARG A 15 13.40 6.96 -6.40
N TYR A 16 12.38 6.16 -6.70
CA TYR A 16 12.49 4.70 -6.85
C TYR A 16 11.46 4.18 -7.86
N ASP A 17 11.71 2.99 -8.40
CA ASP A 17 10.78 2.30 -9.28
C ASP A 17 9.61 1.73 -8.45
N ARG A 18 8.46 2.41 -8.52
CA ARG A 18 7.23 1.98 -7.85
C ARG A 18 6.64 0.69 -8.43
N GLY A 19 6.84 0.45 -9.72
CA GLY A 19 6.36 -0.78 -10.37
C GLY A 19 7.14 -1.98 -9.89
N GLU A 20 8.46 -1.86 -9.78
CA GLU A 20 9.33 -2.87 -9.17
C GLU A 20 8.95 -3.11 -7.71
N ALA A 21 8.77 -2.04 -6.92
CA ALA A 21 8.33 -2.13 -5.53
C ALA A 21 6.98 -2.85 -5.38
N TYR A 22 5.99 -2.49 -6.21
CA TYR A 22 4.69 -3.15 -6.22
C TYR A 22 4.79 -4.65 -6.50
N LYS A 23 5.59 -5.04 -7.51
CA LYS A 23 5.80 -6.46 -7.84
C LYS A 23 6.36 -7.23 -6.65
N ARG A 24 7.42 -6.70 -6.03
CA ARG A 24 8.06 -7.31 -4.85
C ARG A 24 7.10 -7.44 -3.67
N ILE A 25 6.29 -6.41 -3.41
CA ILE A 25 5.28 -6.45 -2.35
C ILE A 25 4.22 -7.53 -2.64
N ARG A 26 3.71 -7.57 -3.87
CA ARG A 26 2.69 -8.54 -4.29
C ARG A 26 3.22 -9.98 -4.19
N GLU A 27 4.45 -10.22 -4.63
CA GLU A 27 5.11 -11.53 -4.52
C GLU A 27 5.35 -11.93 -3.06
N ALA A 28 5.82 -11.00 -2.22
CA ALA A 28 6.09 -11.27 -0.81
C ALA A 28 4.84 -11.51 0.05
N LEU A 29 3.65 -11.19 -0.47
CA LEU A 29 2.35 -11.33 0.19
C LEU A 29 1.41 -12.31 -0.54
N GLU A 30 1.91 -13.00 -1.56
CA GLU A 30 1.13 -13.97 -2.31
C GLU A 30 0.62 -15.09 -1.38
N GLY A 31 -0.70 -15.29 -1.37
CA GLY A 31 -1.36 -16.23 -0.46
C GLY A 31 -1.71 -15.69 0.93
N GLU A 32 -1.17 -14.54 1.34
CA GLU A 32 -1.44 -13.91 2.65
C GLU A 32 -2.41 -12.72 2.56
N ALA A 33 -2.25 -11.88 1.53
CA ALA A 33 -3.07 -10.70 1.29
C ALA A 33 -3.44 -10.56 -0.18
N SER A 34 -4.66 -10.07 -0.46
CA SER A 34 -5.10 -9.76 -1.81
C SER A 34 -4.89 -8.28 -2.07
N ILE A 35 -4.01 -7.95 -3.03
CA ILE A 35 -3.71 -6.57 -3.41
C ILE A 35 -4.36 -6.27 -4.76
N SER A 36 -5.27 -5.30 -4.80
CA SER A 36 -5.95 -4.86 -6.02
C SER A 36 -5.94 -3.35 -6.17
N LEU A 37 -6.41 -2.88 -7.33
CA LEU A 37 -6.67 -1.46 -7.54
C LEU A 37 -7.98 -1.06 -6.84
N PRO A 38 -8.15 0.23 -6.49
CA PRO A 38 -9.38 0.70 -5.88
C PRO A 38 -10.55 0.53 -6.83
N GLU A 39 -11.60 -0.13 -6.36
CA GLU A 39 -12.89 -0.26 -7.03
C GLU A 39 -13.91 0.70 -6.40
N GLU A 40 -14.86 1.18 -7.21
CA GLU A 40 -15.88 2.12 -6.75
C GLU A 40 -16.79 1.47 -5.70
N GLY A 41 -16.90 2.11 -4.54
CA GLY A 41 -17.71 1.60 -3.41
C GLY A 41 -17.09 0.44 -2.63
N ALA A 42 -15.91 -0.05 -3.01
CA ALA A 42 -15.21 -1.10 -2.27
C ALA A 42 -14.54 -0.57 -1.00
N GLU A 43 -14.49 -1.41 0.03
CA GLU A 43 -13.78 -1.15 1.28
C GLU A 43 -12.61 -2.11 1.45
N TYR A 44 -11.49 -1.56 1.92
CA TYR A 44 -10.23 -2.30 2.09
C TYR A 44 -9.75 -2.25 3.54
N ASP A 45 -9.00 -3.25 3.96
CA ASP A 45 -8.32 -3.20 5.26
C ASP A 45 -7.13 -2.24 5.21
N VAL A 46 -6.36 -2.26 4.12
CA VAL A 46 -5.15 -1.43 3.96
C VAL A 46 -5.12 -0.74 2.60
N LEU A 47 -4.88 0.57 2.60
CA LEU A 47 -4.52 1.34 1.40
C LEU A 47 -3.01 1.60 1.39
N LEU A 48 -2.33 0.98 0.43
CA LEU A 48 -0.92 1.18 0.11
C LEU A 48 -0.77 2.33 -0.88
N ILE A 49 -0.05 3.39 -0.48
CA ILE A 49 0.19 4.55 -1.33
C ILE A 49 1.66 4.58 -1.74
N LEU A 50 1.97 4.05 -2.92
CA LEU A 50 3.34 4.03 -3.46
C LEU A 50 3.69 5.41 -4.02
N ARG A 51 4.49 6.16 -3.27
CA ARG A 51 4.85 7.55 -3.56
C ARG A 51 6.28 7.65 -4.09
N GLY A 52 6.41 7.94 -5.37
CA GLY A 52 7.73 8.17 -5.99
C GLY A 52 8.35 9.52 -5.63
N CYS A 53 7.54 10.50 -5.23
CA CYS A 53 7.99 11.84 -4.86
C CYS A 53 7.33 12.31 -3.56
N THR A 54 8.08 13.05 -2.75
CA THR A 54 7.59 13.70 -1.51
C THR A 54 7.26 15.18 -1.68
N GLY A 55 7.47 15.75 -2.89
CA GLY A 55 7.37 17.19 -3.14
C GLY A 55 5.96 17.75 -3.30
N CYS A 56 4.93 16.90 -3.38
CA CYS A 56 3.54 17.35 -3.50
C CYS A 56 2.67 16.71 -2.40
N PRO A 57 1.69 17.44 -1.83
CA PRO A 57 0.67 16.84 -0.99
C PRO A 57 -0.15 15.82 -1.80
N TYR A 58 -0.57 14.74 -1.14
CA TYR A 58 -1.37 13.69 -1.75
C TYR A 58 -2.84 14.15 -1.72
N LEU A 59 -3.49 14.27 -2.89
CA LEU A 59 -4.82 14.88 -3.02
C LEU A 59 -5.99 13.87 -3.09
N TYR A 60 -5.75 12.58 -2.85
CA TYR A 60 -6.74 11.51 -3.09
C TYR A 60 -7.07 10.68 -1.85
N GLU A 61 -6.98 11.27 -0.65
CA GLU A 61 -7.24 10.56 0.62
C GLU A 61 -8.71 10.11 0.78
N GLU A 62 -9.63 10.81 0.12
CA GLU A 62 -11.07 10.66 0.32
C GLU A 62 -11.76 9.70 -0.68
N GLU A 63 -11.09 9.31 -1.76
CA GLU A 63 -11.70 8.45 -2.80
C GLU A 63 -11.77 6.98 -2.40
N VAL A 64 -10.86 6.52 -1.53
CA VAL A 64 -10.72 5.09 -1.20
C VAL A 64 -11.03 4.86 0.28
N ARG A 65 -12.01 4.00 0.53
CA ARG A 65 -12.38 3.56 1.87
C ARG A 65 -11.40 2.48 2.33
N ALA A 66 -10.53 2.84 3.27
CA ALA A 66 -9.63 1.89 3.91
C ALA A 66 -9.49 2.14 5.41
N LYS A 67 -9.38 1.06 6.20
CA LYS A 67 -9.18 1.13 7.65
C LYS A 67 -7.80 1.71 7.98
N HIS A 68 -6.77 1.22 7.31
CA HIS A 68 -5.38 1.68 7.46
C HIS A 68 -4.88 2.31 6.17
N ARG A 69 -4.08 3.39 6.28
CA ARG A 69 -3.46 4.08 5.14
C ARG A 69 -1.96 4.13 5.37
N ILE A 70 -1.19 3.51 4.48
CA ILE A 70 0.26 3.37 4.63
C ILE A 70 0.94 3.98 3.39
N PRO A 71 1.50 5.20 3.51
CA PRO A 71 2.33 5.77 2.47
C PRO A 71 3.71 5.11 2.45
N VAL A 72 4.23 4.86 1.25
CA VAL A 72 5.56 4.28 1.00
C VAL A 72 6.35 5.22 0.12
N HIS A 73 7.35 5.86 0.72
CA HIS A 73 8.14 6.94 0.12
C HIS A 73 9.49 6.49 -0.45
N SER A 74 9.91 5.26 -0.13
CA SER A 74 11.23 4.74 -0.45
C SER A 74 11.18 3.24 -0.79
N ARG A 75 12.28 2.75 -1.37
CA ARG A 75 12.47 1.32 -1.65
C ARG A 75 12.57 0.52 -0.34
N GLU A 76 13.21 1.09 0.66
CA GLU A 76 13.37 0.50 1.99
C GLU A 76 12.02 0.28 2.67
N GLU A 77 11.16 1.30 2.66
CA GLU A 77 9.78 1.19 3.17
C GLU A 77 8.97 0.15 2.41
N ALA A 78 9.10 0.10 1.07
CA ALA A 78 8.43 -0.92 0.26
C ALA A 78 8.87 -2.34 0.65
N GLY A 79 10.16 -2.54 0.95
CA GLY A 79 10.70 -3.81 1.42
C GLY A 79 10.23 -4.20 2.82
N ALA A 80 9.97 -3.21 3.69
CA ALA A 80 9.47 -3.44 5.05
C ALA A 80 7.95 -3.67 5.11
N PHE A 81 7.20 -3.24 4.09
CA PHE A 81 5.73 -3.30 4.08
C PHE A 81 5.15 -4.69 4.35
N PRO A 82 5.63 -5.80 3.77
CA PRO A 82 5.09 -7.13 4.07
C PRO A 82 5.19 -7.51 5.56
N ALA A 83 6.30 -7.16 6.21
CA ALA A 83 6.47 -7.40 7.64
C ALA A 83 5.55 -6.51 8.48
N GLN A 84 5.34 -5.25 8.06
CA GLN A 84 4.39 -4.35 8.70
C GLN A 84 2.95 -4.85 8.57
N LEU A 85 2.56 -5.37 7.41
CA LEU A 85 1.23 -5.94 7.18
C LEU A 85 0.97 -7.15 8.08
N ARG A 86 1.95 -8.07 8.18
CA ARG A 86 1.84 -9.24 9.08
C ARG A 86 1.70 -8.85 10.54
N LYS A 87 2.35 -7.77 10.99
CA LYS A 87 2.15 -7.22 12.34
C LYS A 87 0.72 -6.72 12.53
N LEU A 88 0.20 -5.95 11.57
CA LEU A 88 -1.20 -5.49 11.61
C LEU A 88 -2.19 -6.66 11.62
N MET A 89 -1.91 -7.74 10.87
CA MET A 89 -2.72 -8.95 10.91
C MET A 89 -2.76 -9.58 12.29
N ALA A 90 -1.59 -9.70 12.94
CA ALA A 90 -1.48 -10.29 14.27
C ALA A 90 -2.24 -9.44 15.32
N GLU A 91 -2.08 -8.12 15.26
CA GLU A 91 -2.76 -7.19 16.19
C GLU A 91 -4.29 -7.23 16.06
N GLN A 92 -4.83 -7.49 14.86
CA GLN A 92 -6.27 -7.63 14.64
C GLN A 92 -6.85 -8.98 15.05
N GLN A 93 -6.00 -9.98 15.32
CA GLN A 93 -6.44 -11.32 15.70
C GLN A 93 -6.57 -11.48 17.22
N ASP A 94 -6.03 -10.53 18.00
CA ASP A 94 -6.05 -10.49 19.46
C ASP A 94 -7.13 -9.54 20.06
N SER A 95 -8.00 -8.94 19.24
CA SER A 95 -9.14 -8.09 19.66
C SER A 95 -10.49 -8.71 19.31
#